data_AF-A0A1F4NC37-F1
#
_entry.id   AF-A0A1F4NC37-F1
#
_cell.length_a   1.000
_cell.length_b   1.000
_cell.length_c   1.000
_cell.angle_alpha   90.00
_cell.angle_beta   90.00
_cell.angle_gamma   90.00
#
_symmetry.space_group_name_H-M   'P 1'
#
loop_
_entity.id
_entity.type
_entity.pdbx_description
1 polymer ?
#
loop_
_entity_poly.entity_id
_entity_poly.type
_entity_poly.pdbx_seq_one_letter_code
_entity_poly.pdbx_strand_id
1 'polypeptide(L)'
;MNQDIDTLNRHFGLPGALHFVNGSGDLPVAEIQTPLASARVALQGAHLLAWQPAGATPVIWLSQAAVFAPGEPVRGGVPVCWPWFGAREGLPAHGFVRTRLWQVRAASLDATGQVVLRLGLQDDADTRALWDHAFDLELLLTVGATLSMNLISHNTGDQPITLTDALHTYFCVADIHQTAVQGLDGCDYLDKVQNFAQSRQSGAVEFTGETDRIYVNTTADCVIQDR
;
A
#
# COMPACT_ATOMS: atom_id res chain seq x y z
N MET A 1 -7.00 -2.30 21.33
CA MET A 1 -5.74 -2.35 22.10
C MET A 1 -4.90 -1.16 21.64
N ASN A 2 -4.63 -0.18 22.50
CA ASN A 2 -3.80 0.96 22.11
C ASN A 2 -2.37 0.42 21.89
N GLN A 3 -1.85 0.51 20.67
CA GLN A 3 -0.49 0.06 20.36
C GLN A 3 0.51 1.10 20.84
N ASP A 4 0.81 1.02 22.13
CA ASP A 4 1.83 1.81 22.80
C ASP A 4 3.22 1.53 22.20
N ILE A 5 3.98 2.61 21.94
CA ILE A 5 5.27 2.56 21.24
C ILE A 5 6.31 1.75 22.01
N ASP A 6 6.36 1.89 23.33
CA ASP A 6 7.32 1.13 24.16
C ASP A 6 7.03 -0.36 24.11
N THR A 7 5.75 -0.72 24.13
CA THR A 7 5.31 -2.10 23.98
C THR A 7 5.61 -2.66 22.59
N LEU A 8 5.39 -1.88 21.53
CA LEU A 8 5.74 -2.26 20.16
C LEU A 8 7.25 -2.51 20.02
N ASN A 9 8.08 -1.59 20.50
CA ASN A 9 9.54 -1.73 20.44
C ASN A 9 10.04 -2.92 21.26
N ARG A 10 9.47 -3.18 22.43
CA ARG A 10 9.84 -4.34 23.27
C ARG A 10 9.50 -5.68 22.61
N HIS A 11 8.39 -5.78 21.89
CA HIS A 11 7.93 -7.04 21.31
C HIS A 11 8.40 -7.25 19.86
N PHE A 12 8.53 -6.19 19.08
CA PHE A 12 8.75 -6.26 17.63
C PHE A 12 9.91 -5.40 17.13
N GLY A 13 10.54 -4.60 18.00
CA GLY A 13 11.73 -3.84 17.63
C GLY A 13 12.89 -4.77 17.25
N LEU A 14 13.62 -4.43 16.20
CA LEU A 14 14.81 -5.13 15.76
C LEU A 14 15.99 -4.17 15.92
N PRO A 15 16.90 -4.39 16.89
CA PRO A 15 18.00 -3.47 17.17
C PRO A 15 18.79 -3.10 15.91
N GLY A 16 18.85 -1.80 15.61
CA GLY A 16 19.56 -1.26 14.44
C GLY A 16 18.88 -1.50 13.09
N ALA A 17 17.66 -2.06 13.05
CA ALA A 17 16.95 -2.40 11.82
C ALA A 17 15.51 -1.90 11.76
N LEU A 18 14.76 -2.02 12.85
CA LEU A 18 13.35 -1.63 12.95
C LEU A 18 13.06 -1.08 14.35
N HIS A 19 12.42 0.07 14.40
CA HIS A 19 11.83 0.60 15.62
C HIS A 19 10.51 1.30 15.31
N PHE A 20 9.68 1.48 16.33
CA PHE A 20 8.39 2.14 16.25
C PHE A 20 8.49 3.51 16.92
N VAL A 21 7.84 4.51 16.31
CA VAL A 21 7.79 5.88 16.81
C VAL A 21 6.38 6.45 16.66
N ASN A 22 6.07 7.50 17.42
CA ASN A 22 4.93 8.36 17.12
C ASN A 22 5.33 9.30 15.98
N GLY A 23 4.75 9.08 14.80
CA GLY A 23 4.92 9.94 13.65
C GLY A 23 4.04 11.20 13.71
N SER A 24 3.95 11.89 12.59
CA SER A 24 3.02 13.02 12.43
C SER A 24 1.58 12.61 12.77
N GLY A 25 0.84 13.48 13.45
CA GLY A 25 -0.53 13.19 13.89
C GLY A 25 -0.65 12.10 14.95
N ASP A 26 0.44 11.82 15.68
CA ASP A 26 0.56 10.76 16.69
C ASP A 26 0.22 9.36 16.17
N LEU A 27 0.36 9.14 14.86
CA LEU A 27 0.20 7.83 14.26
C LEU A 27 1.43 6.96 14.55
N PRO A 28 1.28 5.73 15.05
CA PRO A 28 2.40 4.80 15.17
C PRO A 28 2.99 4.48 13.80
N VAL A 29 4.31 4.60 13.67
CA VAL A 29 5.06 4.34 12.44
C VAL A 29 6.19 3.38 12.75
N ALA A 30 6.31 2.33 11.94
CA ALA A 30 7.50 1.50 11.85
C ALA A 30 8.55 2.21 10.98
N GLU A 31 9.70 2.52 11.56
CA GLU A 31 10.85 3.07 10.86
C GLU A 31 11.89 1.96 10.67
N ILE A 32 12.14 1.65 9.41
CA ILE A 32 13.04 0.59 8.97
C ILE A 32 14.28 1.26 8.39
N GLN A 33 15.45 0.86 8.90
CA GLN A 33 16.74 1.30 8.38
C GLN A 33 17.71 0.14 8.42
N THR A 34 18.16 -0.32 7.26
CA THR A 34 19.16 -1.39 7.12
C THR A 34 20.27 -0.93 6.19
N PRO A 35 21.37 -1.68 6.05
CA PRO A 35 22.34 -1.45 4.98
C PRO A 35 21.76 -1.62 3.57
N LEU A 36 20.60 -2.28 3.42
CA LEU A 36 19.97 -2.57 2.14
C LEU A 36 18.98 -1.48 1.69
N ALA A 37 18.26 -0.86 2.64
CA ALA A 37 17.21 0.12 2.37
C ALA A 37 16.74 0.85 3.63
N SER A 38 16.01 1.95 3.43
CA SER A 38 15.14 2.57 4.43
C SER A 38 13.67 2.49 4.01
N ALA A 39 12.76 2.43 4.98
CA ALA A 39 11.33 2.52 4.75
C ALA A 39 10.59 3.07 5.97
N ARG A 40 9.40 3.63 5.74
CA ARG A 40 8.47 4.07 6.80
C ARG A 40 7.09 3.51 6.53
N VAL A 41 6.49 2.88 7.53
CA VAL A 41 5.17 2.25 7.43
C VAL A 41 4.29 2.74 8.57
N ALA A 42 3.22 3.47 8.26
CA ALA A 42 2.22 3.79 9.27
C ALA A 42 1.42 2.53 9.61
N LEU A 43 1.21 2.28 10.90
CA LEU A 43 0.36 1.17 11.33
C LEU A 43 -1.11 1.42 10.95
N GLN A 44 -1.53 2.69 10.86
CA GLN A 44 -2.79 3.03 10.21
C GLN A 44 -2.73 2.64 8.73
N GLY A 45 -3.66 1.80 8.30
CA GLY A 45 -3.77 1.31 6.94
C GLY A 45 -2.71 0.31 6.50
N ALA A 46 -1.81 -0.11 7.40
CA ALA A 46 -0.57 -0.79 7.02
C ALA A 46 0.14 -0.05 5.86
N HIS A 47 0.17 1.27 5.96
CA HIS A 47 0.43 2.16 4.83
C HIS A 47 1.93 2.40 4.69
N LEU A 48 2.53 1.84 3.64
CA LEU A 48 3.92 2.15 3.28
C LEU A 48 4.00 3.62 2.82
N LEU A 49 4.62 4.47 3.63
CA LEU A 49 4.76 5.90 3.38
C LEU A 49 5.95 6.22 2.49
N ALA A 50 7.04 5.47 2.66
CA ALA A 50 8.29 5.67 1.94
C ALA A 50 9.07 4.36 1.86
N TRP A 51 9.80 4.17 0.76
CA TRP A 51 10.83 3.15 0.62
C TRP A 51 11.93 3.66 -0.31
N GLN A 52 13.17 3.38 0.07
CA GLN A 52 14.36 3.78 -0.65
C GLN A 52 15.45 2.70 -0.49
N PRO A 53 15.80 1.97 -1.56
CA PRO A 53 17.00 1.13 -1.57
C PRO A 53 18.26 1.94 -1.26
N ALA A 54 19.26 1.29 -0.66
CA ALA A 54 20.53 1.92 -0.36
C ALA A 54 21.19 2.43 -1.66
N GLY A 55 21.60 3.71 -1.65
CA GLY A 55 22.23 4.37 -2.80
C GLY A 55 21.28 4.76 -3.94
N ALA A 56 19.98 4.46 -3.84
CA ALA A 56 18.97 4.89 -4.81
C ALA A 56 18.28 6.20 -4.37
N THR A 57 17.58 6.84 -5.29
CA THR A 57 16.61 7.90 -4.98
C THR A 57 15.35 7.31 -4.34
N PRO A 58 14.54 8.11 -3.63
CA PRO A 58 13.26 7.65 -3.09
C PRO A 58 12.35 7.08 -4.20
N VAL A 59 11.81 5.88 -3.99
CA VAL A 59 10.98 5.19 -5.00
C VAL A 59 9.49 5.47 -4.80
N ILE A 60 9.07 5.63 -3.54
CA ILE A 60 7.67 5.86 -3.18
C ILE A 60 7.43 7.35 -2.98
N TRP A 61 6.46 7.90 -3.70
CA TRP A 61 6.07 9.30 -3.59
C TRP A 61 5.05 9.49 -2.47
N LEU A 62 5.24 10.53 -1.67
CA LEU A 62 4.31 10.95 -0.62
C LEU A 62 4.01 12.43 -0.78
N SER A 63 2.75 12.83 -0.62
CA SER A 63 2.39 14.24 -0.74
C SER A 63 3.00 15.05 0.40
N GLN A 64 3.60 16.21 0.08
CA GLN A 64 4.06 17.16 1.09
C GLN A 64 2.90 17.79 1.88
N ALA A 65 1.68 17.77 1.32
CA ALA A 65 0.45 18.23 1.96
C ALA A 65 -0.35 17.06 2.58
N ALA A 66 0.24 15.87 2.72
CA ALA A 66 -0.41 14.74 3.35
C ALA A 66 -0.82 15.11 4.80
N VAL A 67 -2.09 14.91 5.11
CA VAL A 67 -2.61 15.03 6.47
C VAL A 67 -2.43 13.68 7.15
N PHE A 68 -1.82 13.72 8.33
CA PHE A 68 -1.70 12.56 9.21
C PHE A 68 -2.64 12.77 10.38
N ALA A 69 -3.72 12.00 10.42
CA ALA A 69 -4.67 12.01 11.51
C ALA A 69 -5.30 10.63 11.67
N PRO A 70 -5.66 10.22 12.91
CA PRO A 70 -6.41 9.00 13.14
C PRO A 70 -7.70 8.96 12.30
N GLY A 71 -7.93 7.87 11.57
CA GLY A 71 -9.14 7.69 10.77
C GLY A 71 -9.14 8.40 9.40
N GLU A 72 -8.09 9.15 9.06
CA GLU A 72 -7.98 9.84 7.77
C GLU A 72 -7.04 9.11 6.79
N PRO A 73 -7.39 9.00 5.50
CA PRO A 73 -6.52 8.37 4.52
C PRO A 73 -5.33 9.27 4.17
N VAL A 74 -4.14 8.67 4.08
CA VAL A 74 -2.90 9.39 3.71
C VAL A 74 -2.77 9.49 2.18
N ARG A 75 -2.37 10.66 1.67
CA ARG A 75 -2.16 10.90 0.23
C ARG A 75 -0.72 10.56 -0.20
N GLY A 76 -0.58 9.62 -1.12
CA GLY A 76 0.71 9.07 -1.55
C GLY A 76 1.04 7.77 -0.80
N GLY A 77 2.26 7.28 -0.91
CA GLY A 77 2.65 6.00 -0.34
C GLY A 77 2.05 4.82 -1.11
N VAL A 78 1.67 3.78 -0.37
CA VAL A 78 0.92 2.63 -0.88
C VAL A 78 -0.33 2.40 -0.02
N PRO A 79 -1.44 3.14 -0.27
CA PRO A 79 -2.72 2.86 0.35
C PRO A 79 -3.21 1.45 -0.01
N VAL A 80 -3.68 0.71 0.99
CA VAL A 80 -4.36 -0.58 0.81
C VAL A 80 -5.84 -0.33 0.55
N CYS A 81 -6.33 -0.67 -0.64
CA CYS A 81 -7.74 -0.58 -1.02
C CYS A 81 -8.39 -1.95 -0.81
N TRP A 82 -9.30 -2.05 0.15
CA TRP A 82 -9.97 -3.32 0.50
C TRP A 82 -11.20 -3.04 1.39
N PRO A 83 -12.35 -3.74 1.23
CA PRO A 83 -12.62 -4.86 0.32
C PRO A 83 -13.27 -4.44 -1.00
N TRP A 84 -13.24 -3.15 -1.33
CA TRP A 84 -13.62 -2.67 -2.66
C TRP A 84 -12.63 -1.63 -3.19
N PHE A 85 -12.46 -1.59 -4.50
CA PHE A 85 -11.68 -0.59 -5.21
C PHE A 85 -12.62 0.48 -5.78
N GLY A 86 -12.24 1.76 -5.65
CA GLY A 86 -13.02 2.87 -6.17
C GLY A 86 -14.22 3.24 -5.29
N ALA A 87 -15.17 3.97 -5.85
CA ALA A 87 -16.35 4.46 -5.14
C ALA A 87 -17.35 3.34 -4.87
N ARG A 88 -18.06 3.43 -3.74
CA ARG A 88 -19.19 2.59 -3.40
C ARG A 88 -20.28 3.46 -2.80
N GLU A 89 -21.51 3.33 -3.28
CA GLU A 89 -22.61 4.20 -2.86
C GLU A 89 -22.82 4.17 -1.35
N GLY A 90 -22.93 5.35 -0.72
CA GLY A 90 -23.12 5.49 0.72
C GLY A 90 -21.92 5.07 1.58
N LEU A 91 -20.79 4.69 0.98
CA LEU A 91 -19.62 4.15 1.67
C LEU A 91 -18.32 4.86 1.24
N PRO A 92 -17.26 4.81 2.06
CA PRO A 92 -15.97 5.40 1.70
C PRO A 92 -15.42 4.78 0.40
N ALA A 93 -14.80 5.60 -0.44
CA ALA A 93 -14.06 5.10 -1.60
C ALA A 93 -12.85 4.28 -1.13
N HIS A 94 -12.55 3.21 -1.88
CA HIS A 94 -11.41 2.30 -1.67
C HIS A 94 -11.48 1.48 -0.37
N GLY A 95 -12.69 1.18 0.09
CA GLY A 95 -12.87 0.41 1.32
C GLY A 95 -12.58 1.22 2.57
N PHE A 96 -12.33 0.50 3.66
CA PHE A 96 -12.20 1.09 5.00
C PHE A 96 -10.85 0.80 5.66
N VAL A 97 -10.05 -0.14 5.14
CA VAL A 97 -8.87 -0.63 5.87
C VAL A 97 -7.75 0.40 5.96
N ARG A 98 -7.63 1.30 4.98
CA ARG A 98 -6.58 2.35 4.93
C ARG A 98 -6.69 3.42 6.01
N THR A 99 -7.79 3.46 6.75
CA THR A 99 -8.02 4.41 7.85
C THR A 99 -8.11 3.73 9.21
N ARG A 100 -7.88 2.42 9.27
CA ARG A 100 -7.91 1.62 10.50
C ARG A 100 -6.50 1.36 11.01
N LEU A 101 -6.34 1.23 12.32
CA LEU A 101 -5.05 0.85 12.91
C LEU A 101 -4.85 -0.67 12.79
N TRP A 102 -3.81 -1.10 12.09
CA TRP A 102 -3.44 -2.50 11.95
C TRP A 102 -2.49 -2.93 13.06
N GLN A 103 -2.60 -4.17 13.50
CA GLN A 103 -1.76 -4.74 14.54
C GLN A 103 -0.46 -5.28 13.96
N VAL A 104 0.67 -5.01 14.63
CA VAL A 104 1.91 -5.73 14.35
C VAL A 104 1.77 -7.17 14.84
N ARG A 105 1.90 -8.13 13.92
CA ARG A 105 1.81 -9.57 14.21
C ARG A 105 3.17 -10.21 14.36
N ALA A 106 4.13 -9.79 13.54
CA ALA A 106 5.49 -10.29 13.59
C ALA A 106 6.45 -9.29 12.94
N ALA A 107 7.69 -9.29 13.42
CA ALA A 107 8.81 -8.61 12.78
C ALA A 107 10.06 -9.47 12.92
N SER A 108 10.85 -9.57 11.85
CA SER A 108 12.11 -10.33 11.85
C SER A 108 13.09 -9.81 10.81
N LEU A 109 14.38 -10.11 10.99
CA LEU A 109 15.36 -10.05 9.91
C LEU A 109 15.44 -11.42 9.24
N ASP A 110 15.41 -11.46 7.91
CA ASP A 110 15.73 -12.69 7.19
C ASP A 110 17.24 -12.95 7.13
N ALA A 111 17.65 -14.09 6.55
CA ALA A 111 19.05 -14.48 6.44
C ALA A 111 19.90 -13.54 5.56
N THR A 112 19.26 -12.68 4.77
CA THR A 112 19.91 -11.70 3.89
C THR A 112 19.95 -10.29 4.50
N GLY A 113 19.35 -10.09 5.70
CA GLY A 113 19.29 -8.82 6.38
C GLY A 113 18.12 -7.93 5.96
N GLN A 114 17.12 -8.47 5.28
CA GLN A 114 15.89 -7.75 4.95
C GLN A 114 14.94 -7.77 6.16
N VAL A 115 14.22 -6.67 6.38
CA VAL A 115 13.17 -6.63 7.41
C VAL A 115 11.89 -7.22 6.84
N VAL A 116 11.38 -8.25 7.51
CA VAL A 116 10.07 -8.84 7.25
C VAL A 116 9.11 -8.38 8.34
N LEU A 117 8.04 -7.68 7.96
CA LEU A 117 7.02 -7.14 8.85
C LEU A 117 5.64 -7.68 8.45
N ARG A 118 4.90 -8.23 9.43
CA ARG A 118 3.52 -8.66 9.27
C ARG A 118 2.60 -7.73 10.04
N LEU A 119 1.68 -7.11 9.32
CA LEU A 119 0.63 -6.26 9.87
C LEU A 119 -0.71 -6.90 9.58
N GLY A 120 -1.67 -6.87 10.51
CA GLY A 120 -2.99 -7.40 10.22
C GLY A 120 -4.16 -6.68 10.86
N LEU A 121 -5.32 -6.92 10.29
CA LEU A 121 -6.61 -6.37 10.68
C LEU A 121 -7.65 -7.49 10.62
N GLN A 122 -8.46 -7.60 11.68
CA GLN A 122 -9.56 -8.56 11.75
C GLN A 122 -10.88 -7.79 11.80
N ASP A 123 -11.98 -8.48 11.49
CA ASP A 123 -13.30 -7.90 11.65
C ASP A 123 -13.63 -7.58 13.12
N ASP A 124 -14.45 -6.56 13.29
CA ASP A 124 -14.99 -6.05 14.54
C ASP A 124 -16.39 -5.46 14.29
N ALA A 125 -17.08 -5.00 15.34
CA ALA A 125 -18.43 -4.46 15.19
C ALA A 125 -18.52 -3.29 14.19
N ASP A 126 -17.50 -2.43 14.13
CA ASP A 126 -17.49 -1.24 13.28
C ASP A 126 -17.28 -1.59 11.80
N THR A 127 -16.38 -2.54 11.51
CA THR A 127 -16.14 -3.04 10.16
C THR A 127 -17.31 -3.87 9.65
N ARG A 128 -17.94 -4.68 10.52
CA ARG A 128 -19.17 -5.43 10.21
C ARG A 128 -20.36 -4.53 9.89
N ALA A 129 -20.43 -3.35 10.51
CA ALA A 129 -21.46 -2.36 10.18
C ALA A 129 -21.30 -1.78 8.76
N LEU A 130 -20.07 -1.76 8.22
CA LEU A 130 -19.78 -1.31 6.85
C LEU A 130 -19.87 -2.45 5.82
N TRP A 131 -19.45 -3.65 6.22
CA TRP A 131 -19.40 -4.84 5.39
C TRP A 131 -19.47 -6.10 6.27
N ASP A 132 -20.65 -6.72 6.32
CA ASP A 132 -20.95 -7.81 7.26
C ASP A 132 -20.33 -9.16 6.84
N HIS A 133 -19.01 -9.24 6.89
CA HIS A 133 -18.26 -10.47 6.65
C HIS A 133 -17.11 -10.64 7.65
N ALA A 134 -16.86 -11.89 8.04
CA ALA A 134 -15.74 -12.23 8.91
C ALA A 134 -14.48 -12.27 8.07
N PHE A 135 -13.41 -11.65 8.55
CA PHE A 135 -12.17 -11.64 7.81
C PHE A 135 -10.95 -11.57 8.72
N ASP A 136 -9.85 -12.07 8.19
CA ASP A 136 -8.52 -11.80 8.66
C ASP A 136 -7.68 -11.31 7.47
N LEU A 137 -7.27 -10.05 7.51
CA LEU A 137 -6.47 -9.41 6.47
C LEU A 137 -5.04 -9.21 6.99
N GLU A 138 -4.05 -9.59 6.19
CA GLU A 138 -2.64 -9.43 6.51
C GLU A 138 -1.88 -8.75 5.38
N LEU A 139 -0.97 -7.84 5.72
CA LEU A 139 0.05 -7.32 4.82
C LEU A 139 1.40 -7.86 5.28
N LEU A 140 2.01 -8.68 4.42
CA LEU A 140 3.39 -9.14 4.58
C LEU A 140 4.32 -8.25 3.74
N LEU A 141 5.13 -7.47 4.44
CA LEU A 141 6.11 -6.56 3.87
C LEU A 141 7.52 -7.14 4.03
N THR A 142 8.28 -7.21 2.94
CA THR A 142 9.73 -7.50 2.98
C THR A 142 10.49 -6.32 2.40
N VAL A 143 11.33 -5.69 3.23
CA VAL A 143 12.05 -4.46 2.90
C VAL A 143 13.54 -4.75 2.79
N GLY A 144 14.07 -4.57 1.59
CA GLY A 144 15.49 -4.65 1.28
C GLY A 144 15.83 -3.85 0.03
N ALA A 145 16.85 -4.30 -0.70
CA ALA A 145 17.21 -3.75 -2.02
C ALA A 145 16.06 -3.86 -3.02
N THR A 146 15.14 -4.80 -2.78
CA THR A 146 13.81 -4.86 -3.40
C THR A 146 12.73 -4.74 -2.32
N LEU A 147 11.52 -4.41 -2.74
CA LEU A 147 10.35 -4.33 -1.88
C LEU A 147 9.33 -5.38 -2.32
N SER A 148 8.88 -6.20 -1.38
CA SER A 148 7.75 -7.10 -1.59
C SER A 148 6.60 -6.73 -0.65
N MET A 149 5.39 -6.65 -1.20
CA MET A 149 4.15 -6.40 -0.47
C MET A 149 3.13 -7.45 -0.88
N ASN A 150 2.71 -8.29 0.06
CA ASN A 150 1.71 -9.33 -0.18
C ASN A 150 0.49 -9.06 0.70
N LEU A 151 -0.64 -8.72 0.07
CA LEU A 151 -1.92 -8.57 0.74
C LEU A 151 -2.62 -9.94 0.76
N ILE A 152 -2.87 -10.47 1.94
CA ILE A 152 -3.39 -11.82 2.15
C ILE A 152 -4.76 -11.68 2.81
N SER A 153 -5.81 -12.07 2.07
CA SER A 153 -7.19 -12.07 2.56
C SER A 153 -7.60 -13.48 2.99
N HIS A 154 -8.04 -13.64 4.23
CA HIS A 154 -8.61 -14.89 4.72
C HIS A 154 -10.07 -14.68 5.11
N ASN A 155 -10.97 -15.42 4.47
CA ASN A 155 -12.39 -15.50 4.85
C ASN A 155 -12.52 -16.42 6.07
N THR A 156 -12.79 -15.84 7.24
CA THR A 156 -12.97 -16.59 8.49
C THR A 156 -14.43 -16.93 8.77
N GLY A 157 -15.33 -16.56 7.85
CA GLY A 157 -16.77 -16.77 7.96
C GLY A 157 -17.22 -18.08 7.32
N ASP A 158 -18.53 -18.31 7.37
CA ASP A 158 -19.18 -19.47 6.76
C ASP A 158 -19.82 -19.17 5.39
N GLN A 159 -19.87 -17.89 4.99
CA GLN A 159 -20.39 -17.45 3.70
C GLN A 159 -19.26 -17.08 2.72
N PRO A 160 -19.46 -17.30 1.41
CA PRO A 160 -18.55 -16.78 0.39
C PRO A 160 -18.44 -15.26 0.47
N ILE A 161 -17.24 -14.73 0.22
CA ILE A 161 -16.99 -13.30 0.05
C ILE A 161 -16.65 -12.99 -1.41
N THR A 162 -17.13 -11.85 -1.90
CA THR A 162 -16.67 -11.25 -3.16
C THR A 162 -16.09 -9.89 -2.83
N LEU A 163 -14.87 -9.64 -3.30
CA LEU A 163 -14.14 -8.41 -3.04
C LEU A 163 -13.35 -7.99 -4.27
N THR A 164 -12.94 -6.73 -4.26
CA THR A 164 -11.90 -6.21 -5.16
C THR A 164 -10.89 -5.47 -4.30
N ASP A 165 -9.61 -5.53 -4.63
CA ASP A 165 -8.56 -4.87 -3.88
C ASP A 165 -7.54 -4.16 -4.77
N ALA A 166 -6.67 -3.39 -4.15
CA ALA A 166 -5.50 -2.81 -4.80
C ALA A 166 -4.43 -2.41 -3.77
N LEU A 167 -3.16 -2.52 -4.16
CA LEU A 167 -2.07 -1.74 -3.58
C LEU A 167 -1.92 -0.48 -4.44
N HIS A 168 -2.39 0.66 -3.94
CA HIS A 168 -2.52 1.90 -4.73
C HIS A 168 -1.20 2.69 -4.79
N THR A 169 -0.15 2.06 -5.29
CA THR A 169 1.23 2.56 -5.20
C THR A 169 1.43 3.89 -5.95
N TYR A 170 1.92 4.90 -5.23
CA TYR A 170 2.40 6.15 -5.80
C TYR A 170 3.92 6.09 -5.97
N PHE A 171 4.39 6.02 -7.21
CA PHE A 171 5.81 6.05 -7.53
C PHE A 171 6.32 7.49 -7.65
N CYS A 172 7.53 7.72 -7.17
CA CYS A 172 8.25 8.97 -7.36
C CYS A 172 8.86 8.97 -8.76
N VAL A 173 8.59 10.03 -9.53
CA VAL A 173 9.18 10.27 -10.85
C VAL A 173 9.66 11.72 -10.93
N ALA A 174 10.70 11.98 -11.72
CA ALA A 174 11.28 13.31 -11.84
C ALA A 174 10.37 14.27 -12.62
N ASP A 175 9.89 13.83 -13.79
CA ASP A 175 9.00 14.58 -14.66
C ASP A 175 8.01 13.64 -15.35
N ILE A 176 6.71 13.83 -15.06
CA ILE A 176 5.65 12.99 -15.60
C ILE A 176 5.57 13.05 -17.13
N HIS A 177 6.01 14.16 -17.75
CA HIS A 177 6.00 14.31 -19.20
C HIS A 177 7.16 13.58 -19.89
N GLN A 178 8.16 13.13 -19.14
CA GLN A 178 9.28 12.31 -19.62
C GLN A 178 9.20 10.86 -19.12
N THR A 179 8.17 10.54 -18.34
CA THR A 179 7.91 9.22 -17.80
C THR A 179 7.14 8.37 -18.81
N ALA A 180 7.52 7.10 -18.94
CA ALA A 180 6.75 6.11 -19.68
C ALA A 180 6.61 4.79 -18.91
N VAL A 181 5.48 4.11 -19.02
CA VAL A 181 5.27 2.76 -18.46
C VAL A 181 5.29 1.73 -19.58
N GLN A 182 6.21 0.77 -19.49
CA GLN A 182 6.32 -0.37 -20.40
C GLN A 182 5.65 -1.62 -19.81
N GLY A 183 5.44 -2.64 -20.64
CA GLY A 183 4.83 -3.91 -20.25
C GLY A 183 3.33 -4.03 -20.55
N LEU A 184 2.69 -2.91 -20.94
CA LEU A 184 1.25 -2.85 -21.21
C LEU A 184 0.90 -2.68 -22.70
N ASP A 185 1.89 -2.76 -23.60
CA ASP A 185 1.65 -2.68 -25.04
C ASP A 185 0.73 -3.82 -25.50
N GLY A 186 -0.27 -3.47 -26.31
CA GLY A 186 -1.25 -4.42 -26.82
C GLY A 186 -2.28 -4.91 -25.79
N CYS A 187 -2.25 -4.44 -24.53
CA CYS A 187 -3.28 -4.75 -23.54
C CYS A 187 -4.56 -3.94 -23.78
N ASP A 188 -5.70 -4.56 -23.53
CA ASP A 188 -6.98 -3.85 -23.46
C ASP A 188 -7.10 -3.12 -22.10
N TYR A 189 -7.75 -1.97 -22.11
CA TYR A 189 -8.04 -1.20 -20.91
C TYR A 189 -9.39 -0.50 -20.97
N LEU A 190 -9.90 -0.13 -19.79
CA LEU A 190 -11.04 0.76 -19.62
C LEU A 190 -10.53 2.14 -19.21
N ASP A 191 -10.87 3.18 -19.96
CA ASP A 191 -10.46 4.56 -19.67
C ASP A 191 -11.54 5.30 -18.87
N LYS A 192 -11.27 5.56 -17.60
CA LYS A 192 -12.21 6.26 -16.71
C LYS A 192 -12.43 7.71 -17.08
N VAL A 193 -11.42 8.38 -17.65
CA VAL A 193 -11.54 9.77 -18.13
C VAL A 193 -12.51 9.83 -19.30
N GLN A 194 -12.64 8.73 -20.05
CA GLN A 194 -13.59 8.58 -21.15
C GLN A 194 -14.80 7.71 -20.78
N ASN A 195 -15.31 7.81 -19.55
CA ASN A 195 -16.50 7.09 -19.07
C ASN A 195 -16.40 5.56 -19.24
N PHE A 196 -15.25 4.99 -18.88
CA PHE A 196 -14.93 3.57 -19.01
C PHE A 196 -14.96 3.05 -20.46
N ALA A 197 -14.69 3.90 -21.45
CA ALA A 197 -14.54 3.46 -22.83
C ALA A 197 -13.44 2.39 -22.94
N GLN A 198 -13.73 1.30 -23.63
CA GLN A 198 -12.75 0.27 -23.90
C GLN A 198 -11.83 0.70 -25.04
N SER A 199 -10.53 0.51 -24.84
CA SER A 199 -9.51 0.79 -25.84
C SER A 199 -8.37 -0.22 -25.71
N ARG A 200 -7.41 -0.15 -26.63
CA ARG A 200 -6.23 -1.00 -26.65
C ARG A 200 -4.98 -0.15 -26.66
N GLN A 201 -4.04 -0.47 -25.79
CA GLN A 201 -2.78 0.26 -25.66
C GLN A 201 -1.87 -0.04 -26.85
N SER A 202 -1.18 0.99 -27.32
CA SER A 202 -0.22 0.91 -28.42
C SER A 202 1.08 1.57 -27.97
N GLY A 203 2.15 0.78 -27.87
CA GLY A 203 3.43 1.20 -27.30
C GLY A 203 3.36 1.42 -25.79
N ALA A 204 4.38 2.10 -25.26
CA ALA A 204 4.43 2.47 -23.85
C ALA A 204 3.30 3.44 -23.48
N VAL A 205 2.91 3.44 -22.20
CA VAL A 205 1.98 4.43 -21.65
C VAL A 205 2.75 5.71 -21.41
N GLU A 206 2.35 6.79 -22.09
CA GLU A 206 2.89 8.13 -21.91
C GLU A 206 1.81 9.04 -21.30
N PHE A 207 2.23 10.08 -20.58
CA PHE A 207 1.33 10.95 -19.83
C PHE A 207 1.33 12.38 -20.39
N THR A 208 0.37 12.67 -21.28
CA THR A 208 0.17 14.00 -21.88
C THR A 208 -1.04 14.74 -21.32
N GLY A 209 -1.72 14.16 -20.34
CA GLY A 209 -2.93 14.68 -19.69
C GLY A 209 -3.39 13.75 -18.57
N GLU A 210 -4.53 14.09 -17.96
CA GLU A 210 -5.15 13.22 -16.96
C GLU A 210 -5.36 11.82 -17.55
N THR A 211 -4.87 10.81 -16.83
CA THR A 211 -4.89 9.41 -17.26
C THR A 211 -5.36 8.55 -16.10
N ASP A 212 -6.49 7.86 -16.28
CA ASP A 212 -7.00 6.87 -15.33
C ASP A 212 -7.51 5.66 -16.12
N ARG A 213 -6.67 4.61 -16.19
CA ARG A 213 -6.88 3.44 -17.05
C ARG A 213 -6.79 2.15 -16.23
N ILE A 214 -7.76 1.27 -16.42
CA ILE A 214 -7.79 -0.07 -15.83
C ILE A 214 -7.41 -1.06 -16.93
N TYR A 215 -6.16 -1.50 -16.93
CA TYR A 215 -5.69 -2.56 -17.82
C TYR A 215 -6.22 -3.91 -17.35
N VAL A 216 -6.79 -4.69 -18.28
CA VAL A 216 -7.44 -5.97 -17.96
C VAL A 216 -6.63 -7.15 -18.50
N ASN A 217 -6.74 -8.29 -17.83
CA ASN A 217 -6.11 -9.56 -18.25
C ASN A 217 -4.59 -9.47 -18.45
N THR A 218 -3.89 -8.73 -17.59
CA THR A 218 -2.44 -8.58 -17.62
C THR A 218 -1.76 -9.41 -16.52
N THR A 219 -0.62 -9.99 -16.87
CA THR A 219 0.34 -10.61 -15.94
C THR A 219 1.77 -10.11 -16.19
N ALA A 220 1.90 -9.06 -16.99
CA ALA A 220 3.20 -8.53 -17.40
C ALA A 220 3.81 -7.68 -16.28
N ASP A 221 5.14 -7.73 -16.19
CA ASP A 221 5.87 -6.79 -15.36
C ASP A 221 5.80 -5.39 -15.98
N CYS A 222 5.36 -4.42 -15.18
CA CYS A 222 5.39 -3.01 -15.58
C CYS A 222 6.75 -2.39 -15.22
N VAL A 223 7.35 -1.69 -16.19
CA VAL A 223 8.60 -0.95 -15.96
C VAL A 223 8.34 0.54 -16.14
N ILE A 224 8.61 1.32 -15.10
CA ILE A 224 8.57 2.79 -15.17
C ILE A 224 9.93 3.26 -15.68
N GLN A 225 9.94 3.87 -16.86
CA GLN A 225 11.09 4.58 -17.38
C GLN A 225 10.97 6.06 -16.99
N ASP A 226 11.79 6.48 -16.04
CA ASP A 226 11.97 7.88 -15.64
C ASP A 226 13.21 8.41 -16.35
N ARG A 227 13.04 9.37 -17.28
CA ARG A 227 14.08 9.86 -18.19
C ARG A 227 14.49 11.29 -17.88
#